data_AF-A0A846GVS8-F1
#
_entry.id   AF-A0A846GVS8-F1
#
_cell.length_a   1.000
_cell.length_b   1.000
_cell.length_c   1.000
_cell.angle_alpha   90.00
_cell.angle_beta   90.00
_cell.angle_gamma   90.00
#
_symmetry.space_group_name_H-M   'P 1'
#
loop_
_entity.id
_entity.type
_entity.pdbx_description
1 polymer ?
#
loop_
_entity_poly.entity_id
_entity_poly.type
_entity_poly.pdbx_seq_one_letter_code
_entity_poly.pdbx_strand_id
1 'polypeptide(L)' 'MYFINSCGPKYTVKPGDSLSKISATCYGTQDFWFAIAKENGIKDPYIIYPKQVLKIPSNPAG' A
#
# COMPACT_ATOMS: atom_id res chain seq x y z
N MET A 1 4.69 -18.25 5.00
CA MET A 1 4.78 -17.60 3.68
C MET A 1 5.40 -16.23 3.89
N TYR A 2 6.47 -15.87 3.17
CA TYR A 2 7.05 -14.53 3.25
C TYR A 2 6.44 -13.69 2.12
N PHE A 3 5.79 -12.57 2.46
CA PHE A 3 5.38 -11.59 1.47
C PHE A 3 6.62 -10.81 1.06
N ILE A 4 6.98 -10.88 -0.22
CA ILE A 4 8.04 -10.06 -0.78
C ILE A 4 7.53 -8.63 -0.89
N ASN A 5 8.08 -7.72 -0.07
CA ASN A 5 7.86 -6.29 -0.25
C ASN A 5 8.81 -5.77 -1.34
N SER A 6 8.29 -5.70 -2.57
CA SER A 6 9.06 -5.25 -3.73
C SER A 6 9.22 -3.73 -3.81
N CYS A 7 8.42 -2.97 -3.05
CA CYS A 7 8.44 -1.51 -3.05
C CYS A 7 9.39 -0.89 -2.01
N GLY A 8 9.89 -1.69 -1.06
CA GLY A 8 10.62 -1.20 0.10
C GLY A 8 9.71 -0.59 1.17
N PRO A 9 10.25 0.13 2.17
CA PRO A 9 9.49 0.58 3.34
C PRO A 9 8.51 1.73 3.04
N LYS A 10 8.64 2.39 1.88
CA LYS A 10 7.82 3.53 1.48
C LYS A 10 7.53 3.49 -0.03
N TYR A 11 6.36 3.97 -0.41
CA TYR A 11 5.93 4.11 -1.81
C TYR A 11 5.38 5.52 -2.05
N THR A 12 5.79 6.15 -3.15
CA THR A 12 5.24 7.44 -3.58
C THR A 12 4.12 7.20 -4.57
N VAL A 13 2.89 7.58 -4.19
CA VAL A 13 1.68 7.44 -5.00
C VAL A 13 1.85 8.16 -6.34
N LYS A 14 1.56 7.46 -7.44
CA LYS A 14 1.57 8.00 -8.80
C LYS A 14 0.15 8.40 -9.24
N PRO A 15 0.02 9.30 -10.22
CA PRO A 15 -1.28 9.58 -10.83
C PRO A 15 -1.95 8.30 -11.34
N GLY A 16 -3.18 8.04 -10.89
CA GLY A 16 -3.96 6.85 -11.28
C GLY A 16 -3.79 5.61 -10.38
N ASP A 17 -3.00 5.73 -9.31
CA ASP A 17 -2.86 4.68 -8.29
C ASP A 17 -4.08 4.61 -7.36
N SER A 18 -4.35 3.39 -6.91
CA SER A 18 -5.26 3.08 -5.81
C SER A 18 -4.52 2.23 -4.78
N LEU A 19 -5.01 2.16 -3.55
CA LEU A 19 -4.41 1.30 -2.51
C LEU A 19 -4.32 -0.17 -2.96
N SER A 20 -5.31 -0.67 -3.70
CA SER A 20 -5.30 -2.01 -4.30
C SER A 20 -4.23 -2.19 -5.36
N LYS A 21 -4.02 -1.23 -6.27
CA LYS A 21 -2.94 -1.27 -7.27
C LYS A 21 -1.56 -1.20 -6.62
N ILE A 22 -1.41 -0.36 -5.60
CA ILE A 22 -0.16 -0.26 -4.83
C ILE A 22 0.10 -1.59 -4.11
N SER A 23 -0.92 -2.17 -3.48
CA SER A 23 -0.82 -3.51 -2.88
C SER A 23 -0.39 -4.56 -3.89
N ALA A 24 -1.01 -4.60 -5.07
CA ALA A 24 -0.63 -5.53 -6.14
C ALA A 24 0.82 -5.33 -6.58
N THR A 25 1.26 -4.08 -6.68
CA THR A 25 2.62 -3.72 -7.08
C THR A 25 3.65 -4.11 -6.02
N CYS A 26 3.32 -3.91 -4.74
CA CYS A 26 4.26 -4.08 -3.63
C CYS A 26 4.27 -5.49 -3.05
N TYR A 27 3.15 -6.21 -3.09
CA TYR A 27 2.97 -7.54 -2.49
C TYR A 27 2.58 -8.63 -3.48
N GLY A 28 2.32 -8.29 -4.75
CA GLY A 28 1.83 -9.23 -5.75
C GLY A 28 0.33 -9.55 -5.66
N THR A 29 -0.40 -9.00 -4.69
CA THR A 29 -1.86 -9.14 -4.57
C THR A 29 -2.52 -7.83 -4.17
N GLN A 30 -3.76 -7.62 -4.61
CA GLN A 30 -4.58 -6.46 -4.23
C GLN A 30 -5.14 -6.57 -2.81
N ASP A 31 -5.16 -7.76 -2.22
CA ASP A 31 -5.88 -8.04 -0.97
C ASP A 31 -5.38 -7.21 0.21
N PHE A 32 -4.10 -6.86 0.24
CA PHE A 32 -3.45 -6.19 1.38
C PHE A 32 -3.55 -4.66 1.39
N TRP A 33 -4.43 -4.09 0.57
CA TRP A 33 -4.65 -2.65 0.51
C TRP A 33 -5.06 -2.05 1.88
N PHE A 34 -5.79 -2.81 2.70
CA PHE A 34 -6.23 -2.40 4.03
C PHE A 34 -5.08 -2.24 5.01
N ALA A 35 -4.02 -3.05 4.87
CA ALA A 35 -2.84 -2.97 5.72
C ALA A 35 -2.06 -1.66 5.45
N ILE A 36 -1.96 -1.28 4.17
CA ILE A 36 -1.39 0.01 3.76
C ILE A 36 -2.23 1.16 4.32
N ALA A 37 -3.56 1.09 4.20
CA ALA A 37 -4.44 2.13 4.74
C ALA A 37 -4.26 2.30 6.25
N LYS A 38 -4.31 1.19 7.00
CA LYS A 38 -4.16 1.17 8.46
C LYS A 38 -2.82 1.75 8.91
N GLU A 39 -1.72 1.32 8.29
CA GLU A 39 -0.36 1.79 8.63
C GLU A 39 -0.19 3.29 8.37
N ASN A 40 -0.91 3.84 7.40
CA ASN A 40 -0.86 5.26 7.04
C ASN A 40 -1.99 6.09 7.65
N GLY A 41 -2.83 5.50 8.51
CA GLY A 41 -3.98 6.20 9.11
C GLY A 41 -5.04 6.67 8.11
N ILE A 42 -5.08 6.05 6.92
CA ILE A 42 -6.06 6.35 5.88
C ILE A 42 -7.38 5.69 6.28
N LYS A 43 -8.42 6.51 6.42
CA LYS A 43 -9.77 6.08 6.75
C LYS A 43 -10.68 6.21 5.54
N ASP A 44 -11.88 5.63 5.62
CA ASP A 44 -12.96 5.87 4.66
C ASP A 44 -13.08 7.37 4.38
N PRO A 45 -13.10 7.82 3.12
CA PRO A 45 -13.32 7.06 1.86
C PRO A 45 -12.07 6.42 1.21
N TYR A 46 -10.98 6.21 1.96
CA TYR A 46 -9.72 5.59 1.50
C TYR A 46 -9.02 6.29 0.34
N ILE A 47 -9.15 7.62 0.30
CA ILE A 47 -8.56 8.46 -0.76
C ILE A 47 -7.05 8.62 -0.52
N ILE A 48 -6.30 8.45 -1.61
CA ILE A 48 -4.88 8.77 -1.70
C ILE A 48 -4.64 9.77 -2.83
N TYR A 49 -3.60 10.58 -2.68
CA TYR A 49 -3.26 11.62 -3.66
C TYR A 49 -1.91 11.36 -4.32
N PRO A 50 -1.72 11.72 -5.59
CA PRO A 50 -0.41 11.68 -6.23
C PRO A 50 0.65 12.44 -5.40
N LYS A 51 1.88 11.93 -5.39
CA LYS A 51 3.03 12.39 -4.59
C LYS A 51 2.92 12.15 -3.07
N GLN A 52 1.80 11.60 -2.58
CA GLN A 52 1.71 11.15 -1.19
C GLN A 52 2.70 10.00 -0.97
N VAL A 53 3.43 10.03 0.15
CA VAL A 53 4.33 8.94 0.53
C VAL A 53 3.61 8.05 1.53
N LEU A 54 3.41 6.79 1.15
CA LEU A 54 2.81 5.76 1.98
C LEU A 54 3.89 4.87 2.57
N LYS A 55 3.77 4.52 3.84
CA LYS A 55 4.50 3.43 4.47
C LYS A 55 3.95 2.10 3.96
N ILE A 56 4.85 1.21 3.55
CA ILE A 56 4.49 -0.12 3.05
C ILE A 56 4.95 -1.16 4.08
N PRO A 57 4.03 -1.76 4.86
CA PRO A 57 4.41 -2.77 5.86
C PRO A 57 5.04 -3.99 5.20
N SER A 58 6.15 -4.50 5.72
CA SER A 58 6.81 -5.70 5.16
C SER A 58 5.99 -6.97 5.35
N ASN A 59 5.15 -7.01 6.38
CA ASN A 59 4.20 -8.10 6.60
C ASN A 59 2.78 -7.54 6.68
N PRO A 60 2.06 -7.47 5.55
CA PRO A 60 0.71 -6.91 5.54
C PRO A 60 -0.34 -7.85 6.14
N ALA A 61 -0.04 -9.14 6.31
CA ALA A 61 -0.93 -10.10 6.95
C ALA A 61 -0.86 -10.09 8.49
N GLY A 62 0.17 -9.45 9.06
CA GLY A 62 0.51 -9.54 10.49
C GLY A 62 1.60 -10.56 10.75
#